data_AF-G0SEN6-F1
#
_entry.id   AF-G0SEN6-F1
#
_cell.length_a   1.000
_cell.length_b   1.000
_cell.length_c   1.000
_cell.angle_alpha   90.00
_cell.angle_beta   90.00
_cell.angle_gamma   90.00
#
_symmetry.space_group_name_H-M   'P 1'
#
loop_
_entity.id
_entity.type
_entity.pdbx_description
1 polymer ?
#
loop_
_entity_poly.entity_id
_entity_poly.type
_entity_poly.pdbx_seq_one_letter_code
_entity_poly.pdbx_strand_id
1 'polypeptide(L)'
;MLKSILNVVTLAAITLLHGITFAAPIAELVPVSAPGRIPSLNTTELELLPRQSGEGIHLMNCNPIMGGADPTRKWTWVSAVFYCPNDADCSRLNYSPDYNDVCIMKTSYTEGDFHRWEGGEQSCRFPTGVTFKWGIIPNAQAFRDYSHVGSGSNGYRDFRGYKDNKGNGANMPGLTHSCKKIYYFI
;
A
#
# COMPACT_ATOMS: atom_id res chain seq x y z
N MET A 1 -2.08 -39.48 44.77
CA MET A 1 -2.87 -38.44 45.47
C MET A 1 -3.78 -37.82 44.42
N LEU A 2 -4.97 -38.36 44.11
CA LEU A 2 -6.28 -38.33 44.81
C LEU A 2 -6.93 -36.93 44.96
N LYS A 3 -8.18 -36.86 44.46
CA LYS A 3 -9.28 -35.86 44.55
C LYS A 3 -9.33 -34.80 43.42
N SER A 4 -10.20 -34.93 42.41
CA SER A 4 -11.70 -34.84 42.36
C SER A 4 -12.22 -33.48 42.85
N ILE A 5 -13.07 -32.75 42.12
CA ILE A 5 -14.56 -32.85 42.04
C ILE A 5 -14.98 -31.83 40.93
N LEU A 6 -15.61 -32.14 39.79
CA LEU A 6 -16.98 -32.60 39.46
C LEU A 6 -18.14 -31.69 39.96
N ASN A 7 -18.80 -30.94 39.07
CA ASN A 7 -20.26 -30.70 39.06
C ASN A 7 -20.64 -30.02 37.72
N VAL A 8 -21.33 -30.71 36.79
CA VAL A 8 -22.76 -31.09 36.74
C VAL A 8 -23.61 -29.97 36.13
N VAL A 9 -23.85 -30.08 34.82
CA VAL A 9 -25.13 -30.29 34.11
C VAL A 9 -25.95 -29.03 33.85
N THR A 10 -26.13 -28.71 32.57
CA THR A 10 -27.48 -28.39 32.08
C THR A 10 -27.63 -28.91 30.65
N LEU A 11 -28.52 -29.89 30.52
CA LEU A 11 -29.02 -30.45 29.28
C LEU A 11 -30.16 -29.53 28.80
N ALA A 12 -30.09 -29.01 27.57
CA ALA A 12 -31.24 -28.41 26.90
C ALA A 12 -31.41 -29.08 25.54
N ALA A 13 -32.60 -29.66 25.37
CA ALA A 13 -32.99 -30.48 24.26
C ALA A 13 -33.79 -29.67 23.22
N ILE A 14 -33.66 -30.11 21.96
CA ILE A 14 -34.66 -30.09 20.88
C ILE A 14 -35.06 -28.71 20.32
N THR A 15 -34.81 -28.51 19.03
CA THR A 15 -35.85 -28.05 18.10
C THR A 15 -35.52 -28.40 16.63
N LEU A 16 -36.39 -29.26 16.08
CA LEU A 16 -36.99 -29.26 14.73
C LEU A 16 -36.11 -29.12 13.48
N LEU A 17 -35.98 -30.27 12.80
CA LEU A 17 -35.85 -30.41 11.35
C LEU A 17 -36.82 -29.47 10.62
N HIS A 18 -36.29 -28.65 9.71
CA HIS A 18 -37.02 -28.20 8.53
C HIS A 18 -36.17 -28.58 7.32
N GLY A 19 -36.59 -29.65 6.64
CA GLY A 19 -36.07 -30.03 5.34
C GLY A 19 -36.52 -29.00 4.31
N ILE A 20 -35.55 -28.28 3.74
CA ILE A 20 -35.78 -27.47 2.55
C ILE A 20 -35.30 -28.32 1.37
N THR A 21 -36.24 -28.89 0.63
CA THR A 21 -35.99 -29.49 -0.68
C THR A 21 -35.69 -28.36 -1.66
N PHE A 22 -34.41 -28.14 -1.95
CA PHE A 22 -34.00 -27.38 -3.13
C PHE A 22 -34.13 -28.28 -4.36
N ALA A 23 -35.17 -28.03 -5.18
CA ALA A 23 -35.16 -28.50 -6.55
C ALA A 23 -34.09 -27.71 -7.30
N ALA A 24 -32.97 -28.36 -7.62
CA ALA A 24 -31.95 -27.79 -8.48
C ALA A 24 -32.54 -27.61 -9.90
N PRO A 25 -32.32 -26.47 -10.57
CA PRO A 25 -32.63 -26.37 -11.99
C PRO A 25 -31.75 -27.37 -12.75
N ILE A 26 -32.39 -28.14 -13.63
CA ILE A 26 -31.70 -28.98 -14.62
C ILE A 26 -30.93 -28.01 -15.51
N ALA A 27 -29.61 -27.93 -15.28
CA ALA A 27 -28.70 -27.25 -16.18
C ALA A 27 -28.68 -28.02 -17.50
N GLU A 28 -29.13 -27.35 -18.55
CA GLU A 28 -29.03 -27.82 -19.92
C GLU A 28 -27.53 -28.00 -20.26
N LEU A 29 -27.15 -29.22 -20.65
CA LEU A 29 -25.78 -29.55 -21.05
C LEU A 29 -25.48 -28.84 -22.37
N VAL A 30 -24.84 -27.67 -22.29
CA VAL A 30 -24.23 -27.03 -23.44
C VAL A 30 -23.10 -27.95 -23.94
N PRO A 31 -23.03 -28.30 -25.23
CA PRO A 31 -21.91 -29.06 -25.77
C PRO A 31 -20.61 -28.26 -25.60
N VAL A 32 -19.68 -28.82 -24.82
CA VAL A 32 -18.30 -28.33 -24.72
C VAL A 32 -17.65 -28.47 -26.10
N SER A 33 -17.50 -27.32 -26.76
CA SER A 33 -16.60 -27.15 -27.90
C SER A 33 -15.20 -27.66 -27.55
N ALA A 34 -14.61 -28.39 -28.49
CA ALA A 34 -13.29 -29.01 -28.46
C ALA A 34 -12.18 -28.16 -27.81
N PRO A 35 -11.11 -28.78 -27.26
CA PRO A 35 -10.01 -28.08 -26.64
C PRO A 35 -9.34 -27.14 -27.63
N GLY A 36 -9.68 -25.85 -27.51
CA GLY A 36 -8.93 -24.77 -28.12
C GLY A 36 -7.50 -24.83 -27.59
N ARG A 37 -6.55 -24.85 -28.53
CA ARG A 37 -5.11 -24.77 -28.32
C ARG A 37 -4.81 -23.75 -27.19
N ILE A 38 -4.31 -24.25 -26.05
CA ILE A 38 -3.79 -23.40 -24.97
C ILE A 38 -2.69 -22.52 -25.60
N PRO A 39 -2.81 -21.19 -25.62
CA PRO A 39 -1.66 -20.36 -25.96
C PRO A 39 -0.59 -20.66 -24.91
N SER A 40 0.58 -21.11 -25.37
CA SER A 40 1.72 -21.41 -24.53
C SER A 40 2.00 -20.20 -23.64
N LEU A 41 1.99 -20.41 -22.32
CA LEU A 41 2.37 -19.43 -21.34
C LEU A 41 3.87 -19.13 -21.53
N ASN A 42 4.19 -18.15 -22.37
CA ASN A 42 5.54 -17.62 -22.50
C ASN A 42 5.81 -16.75 -21.27
N THR A 43 6.64 -17.27 -20.38
CA THR A 43 7.02 -16.69 -19.08
C THR A 43 8.01 -15.52 -19.21
N THR A 44 7.75 -14.58 -20.13
CA THR A 44 8.63 -13.41 -20.36
C THR A 44 7.91 -12.08 -20.49
N GLU A 45 6.65 -12.00 -20.07
CA GLU A 45 5.95 -10.72 -19.87
C GLU A 45 5.68 -10.54 -18.38
N LEU A 46 6.70 -10.07 -17.66
CA LEU A 46 6.45 -9.12 -16.59
C LEU A 46 5.99 -7.84 -17.28
N GLU A 47 4.78 -7.89 -17.84
CA GLU A 47 4.14 -6.77 -18.49
C GLU A 47 4.00 -5.71 -17.40
N LEU A 48 4.87 -4.71 -17.48
CA LEU A 48 4.73 -3.45 -16.79
C LEU A 48 3.36 -2.95 -17.26
N LEU A 49 2.31 -3.28 -16.50
CA LEU A 49 0.97 -2.78 -16.77
C LEU A 49 1.15 -1.29 -17.04
N PRO A 50 0.75 -0.79 -18.23
CA PRO A 50 0.96 0.61 -18.56
C PRO A 50 0.34 1.39 -17.41
N ARG A 51 1.17 2.13 -16.66
CA ARG A 51 0.72 3.02 -15.58
C ARG A 51 -0.41 3.84 -16.17
N GLN A 52 -1.64 3.50 -15.83
CA GLN A 52 -2.79 4.26 -16.29
C GLN A 52 -2.55 5.68 -15.81
N SER A 53 -2.59 6.62 -16.76
CA SER A 53 -2.56 8.06 -16.51
C SER A 53 -3.57 8.37 -15.42
N GLY A 54 -3.08 8.50 -14.20
CA GLY A 54 -3.88 8.54 -12.99
C GLY A 54 -3.03 9.11 -11.87
N GLU A 55 -3.68 9.86 -11.00
CA GLU A 55 -3.06 10.41 -9.81
C GLU A 55 -2.48 9.30 -8.92
N GLY A 56 -1.38 9.60 -8.24
CA GLY A 56 -0.69 8.67 -7.35
C GLY A 56 -0.35 9.32 -6.02
N ILE A 57 -0.45 8.55 -4.95
CA ILE A 57 0.06 8.92 -3.63
C ILE A 57 1.30 8.06 -3.32
N HIS A 58 2.40 8.69 -2.92
CA HIS A 58 3.67 7.99 -2.66
C HIS A 58 4.16 8.24 -1.24
N LEU A 59 4.51 7.16 -0.55
CA LEU A 59 5.16 7.21 0.76
C LEU A 59 6.67 7.22 0.54
N MET A 60 7.31 8.34 0.86
CA MET A 60 8.69 8.65 0.51
C MET A 60 9.60 8.69 1.74
N ASN A 61 10.82 8.17 1.60
CA ASN A 61 11.92 8.43 2.52
C ASN A 61 12.99 9.25 1.80
N CYS A 62 13.26 10.44 2.33
CA CYS A 62 14.10 11.47 1.74
C CYS A 62 15.37 11.65 2.56
N ASN A 63 16.51 11.37 1.90
CA ASN A 63 17.83 11.56 2.45
C ASN A 63 18.34 12.96 2.10
N PRO A 64 19.08 13.62 2.99
CA PRO A 64 19.75 14.86 2.63
C PRO A 64 20.78 14.60 1.53
N ILE A 65 20.87 15.49 0.54
CA ILE A 65 21.93 15.43 -0.47
C ILE A 65 23.19 15.99 0.17
N MET A 66 24.10 15.09 0.55
CA MET A 66 25.42 15.41 1.07
C MET A 66 26.26 16.05 -0.05
N GLY A 67 26.84 17.23 0.18
CA GLY A 67 27.71 17.89 -0.81
C GLY A 67 27.67 19.41 -0.88
N GLY A 68 26.77 20.06 -0.13
CA GLY A 68 26.86 21.50 0.12
C GLY A 68 27.87 21.79 1.22
N ALA A 69 28.89 22.61 0.93
CA ALA A 69 30.04 22.95 1.79
C ALA A 69 29.70 23.77 3.06
N ASP A 70 28.54 23.52 3.68
CA ASP A 70 28.10 24.22 4.87
C ASP A 70 28.15 23.30 6.10
N PRO A 71 29.22 23.37 6.92
CA PRO A 71 29.37 22.57 8.13
C PRO A 71 28.35 22.94 9.22
N THR A 72 27.55 24.00 9.03
CA THR A 72 26.51 24.42 9.98
C THR A 72 25.14 23.83 9.67
N ARG A 73 24.94 23.24 8.48
CA ARG A 73 23.67 22.60 8.13
C ARG A 73 23.51 21.29 8.90
N LYS A 74 22.47 21.27 9.74
CA LYS A 74 21.98 20.01 10.31
C LYS A 74 21.28 19.21 9.23
N TRP A 75 21.87 18.08 8.87
CA TRP A 75 21.28 17.12 7.94
C TRP A 75 20.01 16.52 8.53
N THR A 76 18.96 16.43 7.71
CA THR A 76 17.67 15.90 8.13
C THR A 76 17.23 14.76 7.24
N TRP A 77 16.69 13.71 7.86
CA TRP A 77 16.03 12.60 7.21
C TRP A 77 14.53 12.82 7.32
N VAL A 78 13.86 12.83 6.18
CA VAL A 78 12.44 13.18 6.10
C VAL A 78 11.64 12.02 5.57
N SER A 79 10.50 11.73 6.19
CA SER A 79 9.47 10.87 5.64
C SER A 79 8.27 11.73 5.27
N ALA A 80 7.76 11.56 4.06
CA ALA A 80 6.68 12.39 3.54
C ALA A 80 5.75 11.60 2.62
N VAL A 81 4.51 12.07 2.53
CA VAL A 81 3.50 11.60 1.59
C VAL A 81 3.41 12.61 0.45
N PHE A 82 3.64 12.16 -0.78
CA PHE A 82 3.58 13.00 -1.97
C PHE A 82 2.31 12.66 -2.74
N TYR A 83 1.59 13.68 -3.17
CA TYR A 83 0.56 13.57 -4.20
C TYR A 83 1.16 13.96 -5.55
N CYS A 84 0.86 13.19 -6.57
CA CYS A 84 1.20 13.49 -7.95
C CYS A 84 -0.06 13.38 -8.81
N PRO A 85 -0.53 14.48 -9.43
CA PRO A 85 -1.65 14.44 -10.39
C PRO A 85 -1.40 13.45 -11.54
N ASN A 86 -0.13 13.24 -11.87
CA ASN A 86 0.35 12.21 -12.78
C ASN A 86 1.37 11.32 -12.03
N ASP A 87 0.99 10.10 -11.66
CA ASP A 87 1.81 9.14 -10.91
C ASP A 87 3.24 8.97 -11.46
N ALA A 88 3.41 9.04 -12.78
CA ALA A 88 4.72 8.91 -13.41
C ALA A 88 5.72 9.98 -12.95
N ASP A 89 5.25 11.19 -12.65
CA ASP A 89 6.10 12.31 -12.25
C ASP A 89 6.71 12.09 -10.86
N CYS A 90 6.03 11.36 -9.96
CA CYS A 90 6.55 11.00 -8.65
C CYS A 90 7.75 10.04 -8.69
N SER A 91 8.11 9.51 -9.87
CA SER A 91 9.31 8.68 -10.07
C SER A 91 10.46 9.44 -10.75
N ARG A 92 10.31 10.74 -11.03
CA ARG A 92 11.29 11.56 -11.78
C ARG A 92 12.13 12.41 -10.84
N LEU A 93 13.45 12.23 -10.89
CA LEU A 93 14.41 13.00 -10.08
C LEU A 93 14.45 14.50 -10.37
N ASN A 94 13.88 14.97 -11.48
CA ASN A 94 13.81 16.39 -11.81
C ASN A 94 12.42 16.99 -11.56
N TYR A 95 11.47 16.18 -11.10
CA TYR A 95 10.16 16.65 -10.69
C TYR A 95 10.18 16.95 -9.20
N SER A 96 9.52 18.05 -8.83
CA SER A 96 9.23 18.40 -7.45
C SER A 96 7.76 18.81 -7.39
N PRO A 97 6.92 18.12 -6.59
CA PRO A 97 5.53 18.50 -6.44
C PRO A 97 5.40 19.86 -5.75
N ASP A 98 4.24 20.50 -5.87
CA ASP A 98 3.94 21.70 -5.10
C ASP A 98 3.99 21.41 -3.60
N TYR A 99 4.28 22.42 -2.78
CA TYR A 99 4.30 22.25 -1.32
C TYR A 99 2.94 21.80 -0.78
N ASN A 100 1.83 22.20 -1.41
CA ASN A 100 0.48 21.80 -1.05
C ASN A 100 0.20 20.30 -1.34
N ASP A 101 1.01 19.67 -2.18
CA ASP A 101 0.93 18.26 -2.55
C ASP A 101 1.91 17.39 -1.75
N VAL A 102 2.51 17.96 -0.69
CA VAL A 102 3.41 17.25 0.20
C VAL A 102 2.90 17.33 1.63
N CYS A 103 2.86 16.17 2.29
CA CYS A 103 2.53 16.07 3.69
C CYS A 103 3.68 15.39 4.45
N ILE A 104 4.33 16.13 5.35
CA ILE A 104 5.50 15.65 6.10
C ILE A 104 5.02 14.80 7.27
N MET A 105 5.48 13.53 7.32
CA MET A 105 5.18 12.60 8.40
C MET A 105 6.20 12.69 9.54
N LYS A 106 7.48 12.81 9.20
CA LYS A 106 8.57 12.85 10.18
C LYS A 106 9.75 13.63 9.62
N THR A 107 10.38 14.41 10.48
CA THR A 107 11.71 14.99 10.25
C THR A 107 12.60 14.54 11.40
N SER A 108 13.76 13.97 11.10
CA SER A 108 14.74 13.51 12.09
C SER A 108 16.13 14.03 11.78
N TYR A 109 16.94 14.23 12.82
CA TYR A 109 18.37 14.53 12.72
C TYR A 109 19.25 13.29 12.88
N THR A 110 18.63 12.14 13.16
CA THR A 110 19.31 10.85 13.27
C THR A 110 19.37 10.20 11.89
N GLU A 111 20.55 9.72 11.51
CA GLU A 111 20.75 9.10 10.21
C GLU A 111 19.83 7.89 10.00
N GLY A 112 19.11 7.88 8.88
CA GLY A 112 18.22 6.78 8.50
C GLY A 112 16.95 6.66 9.34
N ASP A 113 16.70 7.60 10.26
CA ASP A 113 15.55 7.55 11.17
C ASP A 113 14.27 8.05 10.49
N PHE A 114 13.65 7.13 9.73
CA PHE A 114 12.43 7.38 8.98
C PHE A 114 11.16 7.04 9.77
N HIS A 115 10.02 7.44 9.21
CA HIS A 115 8.70 7.08 9.70
C HIS A 115 8.41 5.58 9.44
N ARG A 116 7.68 4.94 10.34
CA ARG A 116 7.25 3.55 10.18
C ARG A 116 5.91 3.51 9.43
N TRP A 117 5.96 3.12 8.16
CA TRP A 117 4.79 3.08 7.27
C TRP A 117 3.82 1.92 7.52
N GLU A 118 4.27 0.84 8.17
CA GLU A 118 3.53 -0.43 8.29
C GLU A 118 2.94 -0.66 9.68
N GLY A 119 1.84 -1.42 9.74
CA GLY A 119 1.35 -2.02 10.98
C GLY A 119 0.08 -1.42 11.56
N GLY A 120 -0.72 -0.72 10.76
CA GLY A 120 -2.00 -0.15 11.19
C GLY A 120 -2.52 0.91 10.21
N GLU A 121 -3.72 1.45 10.50
CA GLU A 121 -4.23 2.64 9.82
C GLU A 121 -3.44 3.87 10.26
N GLN A 122 -3.07 4.69 9.29
CA GLN A 122 -2.33 5.93 9.46
C GLN A 122 -2.89 7.00 8.52
N SER A 123 -2.53 8.27 8.74
CA SER A 123 -3.02 9.36 7.90
C SER A 123 -2.08 10.55 7.85
N CYS A 124 -2.21 11.34 6.79
CA CYS A 124 -1.49 12.59 6.59
C CYS A 124 -2.44 13.62 6.01
N ARG A 125 -2.48 14.82 6.61
CA ARG A 125 -3.30 15.93 6.13
C ARG A 125 -2.44 16.92 5.34
N PHE A 126 -2.75 17.05 4.06
CA PHE A 126 -2.09 17.99 3.16
C PHE A 126 -2.43 19.44 3.53
N PRO A 127 -1.57 20.43 3.19
CA PRO A 127 -1.87 21.85 3.38
C PRO A 127 -3.18 22.32 2.74
N THR A 128 -3.61 21.69 1.64
CA THR A 128 -4.92 21.91 1.00
C THR A 128 -6.12 21.59 1.90
N GLY A 129 -5.88 20.82 2.96
CA GLY A 129 -6.89 20.38 3.92
C GLY A 129 -7.42 18.97 3.68
N VAL A 130 -7.08 18.35 2.54
CA VAL A 130 -7.39 16.94 2.24
C VAL A 130 -6.56 16.02 3.13
N THR A 131 -7.20 15.00 3.70
CA THR A 131 -6.52 13.97 4.49
C THR A 131 -6.49 12.67 3.70
N PHE A 132 -5.31 12.14 3.46
CA PHE A 132 -5.14 10.79 2.95
C PHE A 132 -4.92 9.82 4.11
N LYS A 133 -5.66 8.73 4.14
CA LYS A 133 -5.54 7.63 5.09
C LYS A 133 -5.05 6.38 4.36
N TRP A 134 -4.25 5.57 5.05
CA TRP A 134 -3.81 4.28 4.50
C TRP A 134 -3.65 3.23 5.60
N GLY A 135 -3.72 1.97 5.20
CA GLY A 135 -3.30 0.82 6.01
C GLY A 135 -2.37 -0.07 5.21
N ILE A 136 -1.19 -0.36 5.76
CA ILE A 136 -0.23 -1.30 5.17
C ILE A 136 -0.03 -2.45 6.14
N ILE A 137 -0.10 -3.69 5.64
CA ILE A 137 0.08 -4.89 6.44
C ILE A 137 1.45 -4.89 7.14
N PRO A 138 1.55 -5.45 8.36
CA PRO A 138 2.83 -5.61 9.03
C PRO A 138 3.84 -6.39 8.18
N ASN A 139 5.11 -5.97 8.19
CA ASN A 139 6.22 -6.60 7.47
C ASN A 139 6.04 -6.63 5.94
N ALA A 140 5.29 -5.69 5.37
CA ALA A 140 5.10 -5.55 3.93
C ALA A 140 6.43 -5.45 3.14
N GLN A 141 7.51 -4.97 3.76
CA GLN A 141 8.85 -4.95 3.16
C GLN A 141 9.40 -6.34 2.81
N ALA A 142 8.92 -7.41 3.45
CA ALA A 142 9.34 -8.78 3.16
C ALA A 142 8.69 -9.36 1.89
N PHE A 143 7.65 -8.71 1.36
CA PHE A 143 6.97 -9.15 0.14
C PHE A 143 7.80 -8.80 -1.09
N ARG A 144 7.56 -9.47 -2.23
CA ARG A 144 8.18 -9.08 -3.51
C ARG A 144 7.79 -7.65 -3.89
N ASP A 145 8.67 -6.96 -4.58
CA ASP A 145 8.39 -5.61 -5.08
C ASP A 145 7.12 -5.61 -5.96
N TYR A 146 6.38 -4.52 -5.91
CA TYR A 146 5.10 -4.32 -6.59
C TYR A 146 3.96 -5.24 -6.12
N SER A 147 4.14 -5.95 -5.01
CA SER A 147 3.03 -6.64 -4.35
C SER A 147 2.02 -5.65 -3.80
N HIS A 148 0.75 -6.01 -3.90
CA HIS A 148 -0.32 -5.37 -3.15
C HIS A 148 -0.15 -5.66 -1.64
N VAL A 149 -0.10 -4.61 -0.83
CA VAL A 149 0.23 -4.70 0.61
C VAL A 149 -0.68 -3.83 1.49
N GLY A 150 -1.66 -3.15 0.91
CA GLY A 150 -2.50 -2.23 1.67
C GLY A 150 -3.56 -1.54 0.84
N SER A 151 -4.30 -0.64 1.48
CA SER A 151 -5.30 0.22 0.84
C SER A 151 -5.21 1.63 1.43
N GLY A 152 -5.72 2.61 0.69
CA GLY A 152 -5.82 3.99 1.16
C GLY A 152 -7.04 4.71 0.61
N SER A 153 -7.36 5.86 1.18
CA SER A 153 -8.53 6.66 0.80
C SER A 153 -8.33 8.12 1.20
N ASN A 154 -8.90 9.04 0.41
CA ASN A 154 -9.00 10.45 0.77
C ASN A 154 -10.44 10.88 1.15
N GLY A 155 -11.34 9.91 1.31
CA GLY A 155 -12.77 10.14 1.57
C GLY A 155 -13.60 10.43 0.31
N TYR A 156 -12.97 10.68 -0.82
CA TYR A 156 -13.63 10.81 -2.13
C TYR A 156 -13.46 9.56 -2.99
N ARG A 157 -12.26 8.96 -2.98
CA ARG A 157 -11.95 7.70 -3.67
C ARG A 157 -11.02 6.84 -2.84
N ASP A 158 -11.03 5.56 -3.17
CA ASP A 158 -10.13 4.56 -2.62
C ASP A 158 -8.96 4.29 -3.59
N PHE A 159 -7.87 3.77 -3.02
CA PHE A 159 -6.62 3.48 -3.69
C PHE A 159 -6.09 2.12 -3.25
N ARG A 160 -5.42 1.42 -4.15
CA ARG A 160 -4.73 0.16 -3.85
C ARG A 160 -3.27 0.44 -3.53
N GLY A 161 -2.79 -0.09 -2.40
CA GLY A 161 -1.45 0.14 -1.91
C GLY A 161 -0.47 -0.96 -2.32
N TYR A 162 0.68 -0.56 -2.83
CA TYR A 162 1.72 -1.45 -3.35
C TYR A 162 3.08 -1.14 -2.75
N LYS A 163 3.89 -2.18 -2.55
CA LYS A 163 5.32 -2.05 -2.22
C LYS A 163 6.08 -1.54 -3.45
N ASP A 164 6.90 -0.51 -3.30
CA ASP A 164 7.82 -0.08 -4.36
C ASP A 164 9.16 -0.82 -4.25
N ASN A 165 9.96 -0.80 -5.32
CA ASN A 165 11.30 -1.37 -5.34
C ASN A 165 12.38 -0.42 -4.75
N LYS A 166 11.97 0.65 -4.07
CA LYS A 166 12.85 1.70 -3.53
C LYS A 166 13.57 2.47 -4.62
N GLY A 167 12.91 2.59 -5.78
CA GLY A 167 13.38 3.41 -6.88
C GLY A 167 13.41 4.88 -6.52
N ASN A 168 14.05 5.66 -7.39
CA ASN A 168 14.09 7.12 -7.28
C ASN A 168 12.67 7.69 -7.20
N GLY A 169 12.47 8.59 -6.24
CA GLY A 169 11.27 9.41 -6.11
C GLY A 169 11.52 10.84 -6.60
N ALA A 170 10.43 11.61 -6.68
CA ALA A 170 10.48 13.05 -6.86
C ALA A 170 11.28 13.74 -5.75
N ASN A 171 11.82 14.92 -6.05
CA ASN A 171 12.53 15.73 -5.06
C ASN A 171 11.56 16.42 -4.11
N MET A 172 12.00 16.61 -2.88
CA MET A 172 11.24 17.36 -1.89
C MET A 172 11.25 18.87 -2.22
N PRO A 173 10.10 19.54 -2.29
CA PRO A 173 10.04 20.96 -2.65
C PRO A 173 10.75 21.83 -1.63
N GLY A 174 11.58 22.75 -2.14
CA GLY A 174 12.31 23.72 -1.32
C GLY A 174 13.44 23.13 -0.47
N LEU A 175 13.73 21.83 -0.56
CA LEU A 175 14.78 21.16 0.21
C LEU A 175 15.75 20.38 -0.68
N THR A 176 17.00 20.25 -0.22
CA THR A 176 18.04 19.52 -0.93
C THR A 176 18.04 18.04 -0.50
N HIS A 177 16.99 17.31 -0.86
CA HIS A 177 16.82 15.90 -0.50
C HIS A 177 16.62 15.00 -1.72
N SER A 178 17.21 13.81 -1.68
CA SER A 178 16.95 12.72 -2.62
C SER A 178 16.01 11.71 -1.97
N CYS A 179 14.85 11.51 -2.60
CA CYS A 179 13.79 10.66 -2.07
C CYS A 179 13.77 9.28 -2.75
N LYS A 180 13.42 8.26 -1.97
CA LYS A 180 13.10 6.91 -2.42
C LYS A 180 11.64 6.62 -2.13
N LYS A 181 10.94 6.04 -3.11
CA LYS A 181 9.57 5.56 -2.94
C LYS A 181 9.59 4.27 -2.13
N ILE A 182 8.82 4.19 -1.06
CA ILE A 182 8.75 2.96 -0.25
C ILE A 182 7.47 2.20 -0.59
N TYR A 183 6.37 2.92 -0.74
CA TYR A 183 5.08 2.41 -1.22
C TYR A 183 4.41 3.45 -2.10
N TYR A 184 3.43 3.00 -2.89
CA TYR A 184 2.59 3.87 -3.68
C TYR A 184 1.14 3.38 -3.66
N PHE A 185 0.21 4.31 -3.88
CA PHE A 185 -1.23 4.09 -3.90
C PHE A 185 -1.81 4.70 -5.17
N ILE A 186 -2.51 3.85 -5.95
CA ILE A 186 -3.14 4.19 -7.23
C ILE A 186 -4.55 3.61 -7.31
#